data_AF-A0A948XB67-F1
#
_entry.id   AF-A0A948XB67-F1
#
_cell.length_a   1.000
_cell.length_b   1.000
_cell.length_c   1.000
_cell.angle_alpha   90.00
_cell.angle_beta   90.00
_cell.angle_gamma   90.00
#
_symmetry.space_group_name_H-M   'P 1'
#
loop_
_entity.id
_entity.type
_entity.pdbx_description
1 polymer ?
#
loop_
_entity_poly.entity_id
_entity_poly.type
_entity_poly.pdbx_seq_one_letter_code
_entity_poly.pdbx_strand_id
1 'polypeptide(L)'
;MRKLAIIAAVLLLALVSKPVFCAEGGKKGASAGAYEHASEQAVFHRISDWFATTGKSPEEKAKILQERKAKRAVKRAQKEIRKSQKKMEKIKEQKQEESAVIRQRERQRERQRQKQEQRQKHKTKTRQRNRTR
;
A
#
# COMPACT_ATOMS: atom_id res chain seq x y z
N MET A 1 50.05 -20.24 24.76
CA MET A 1 49.37 -19.02 25.26
C MET A 1 48.73 -18.18 24.16
N ARG A 2 49.48 -17.63 23.18
CA ARG A 2 48.92 -16.73 22.13
C ARG A 2 47.78 -17.36 21.30
N LYS A 3 47.89 -18.64 20.93
CA LYS A 3 46.86 -19.35 20.15
C LYS A 3 45.56 -19.57 20.95
N LEU A 4 45.67 -19.78 22.26
CA LEU A 4 44.51 -19.94 23.15
C LEU A 4 43.75 -18.61 23.33
N ALA A 5 44.47 -17.49 23.40
CA ALA A 5 43.85 -16.17 23.47
C ALA A 5 43.05 -15.83 22.19
N ILE A 6 43.56 -16.21 21.02
CA ILE A 6 42.85 -15.98 19.74
C ILE A 6 41.58 -16.82 19.67
N ILE A 7 41.64 -18.09 20.06
CA ILE A 7 40.47 -18.99 20.07
C ILE A 7 39.41 -18.44 21.04
N ALA A 8 39.82 -18.00 22.24
CA ALA A 8 38.90 -17.40 23.21
C ALA A 8 38.24 -16.12 22.68
N ALA A 9 38.98 -15.26 21.96
CA ALA A 9 38.44 -14.04 21.37
C ALA A 9 37.42 -14.33 20.26
N VAL A 10 37.69 -15.32 19.40
CA VAL A 10 36.76 -15.75 18.34
C VAL A 10 35.49 -16.36 18.95
N LEU A 11 35.64 -17.17 20.00
CA LEU A 11 34.50 -17.77 20.71
C LEU A 11 33.63 -16.70 21.38
N LEU A 12 34.26 -15.69 22.00
CA LEU A 12 33.56 -14.57 22.62
C LEU A 12 32.80 -13.75 21.56
N LEU A 13 33.39 -13.52 20.40
CA LEU A 13 32.75 -12.80 19.29
C LEU A 13 31.54 -13.56 18.75
N ALA A 14 31.63 -14.89 18.66
CA ALA A 14 30.52 -15.76 18.25
C ALA A 14 29.38 -15.85 19.28
N LEU A 15 29.66 -15.59 20.57
CA LEU A 15 28.64 -15.56 21.63
C LEU A 15 27.91 -14.21 21.71
N VAL A 16 28.51 -13.13 21.20
CA VAL A 16 27.88 -11.78 21.19
C VAL A 16 26.97 -11.59 19.97
N SER A 17 27.02 -12.45 18.96
CA SER A 17 26.05 -12.47 17.87
C SER A 17 24.69 -12.98 18.36
N LYS A 18 23.93 -12.12 19.04
CA LYS A 18 22.49 -12.33 19.22
C LYS A 18 21.87 -12.46 17.83
N PRO A 19 21.09 -13.52 17.53
CA PRO A 19 20.26 -13.52 16.33
C PRO A 19 19.28 -12.35 16.48
N VAL A 20 19.34 -11.40 15.55
CA VAL A 20 18.29 -10.39 15.40
C VAL A 20 17.06 -11.15 14.92
N PHE A 21 16.28 -11.65 15.88
CA PHE A 21 15.03 -12.34 15.63
C PHE A 21 14.16 -11.48 14.72
N CYS A 22 13.77 -12.06 13.59
CA CYS A 22 12.68 -11.58 12.78
C CYS A 22 11.46 -11.33 13.67
N ALA A 23 10.80 -10.19 13.47
CA ALA A 23 9.58 -9.80 14.17
C ALA A 23 8.57 -10.96 14.21
N GLU A 24 7.89 -11.12 15.35
CA GLU A 24 6.82 -12.11 15.55
C GLU A 24 5.88 -12.17 14.34
N GLY A 25 5.69 -13.38 13.83
CA GLY A 25 4.83 -13.68 12.68
C GLY A 25 3.43 -13.12 12.90
N GLY A 26 3.10 -12.06 12.16
CA GLY A 26 1.78 -11.44 12.18
C GLY A 26 1.80 -9.94 11.90
N LYS A 27 2.89 -9.24 12.22
CA LYS A 27 3.04 -7.80 11.93
C LYS A 27 3.93 -7.60 10.70
N LYS A 28 3.35 -7.81 9.50
CA LYS A 28 3.98 -7.40 8.24
C LYS A 28 4.01 -5.87 8.15
N GLY A 29 5.01 -5.24 8.75
CA GLY A 29 5.27 -3.81 8.58
C GLY A 29 6.35 -3.30 9.53
N ALA A 30 7.20 -2.41 9.01
CA ALA A 30 8.05 -1.58 9.87
C ALA A 30 7.17 -0.88 10.91
N SER A 31 7.59 -0.88 12.18
CA SER A 31 6.84 -0.26 13.27
C SER A 31 6.49 1.19 12.93
N ALA A 32 5.38 1.71 13.45
CA ALA A 32 4.98 3.12 13.22
C ALA A 32 6.13 4.11 13.53
N GLY A 33 6.96 3.81 14.54
CA GLY A 33 8.16 4.60 14.86
C GLY A 33 9.24 4.58 13.77
N ALA A 34 9.36 3.51 12.97
CA ALA A 34 10.27 3.48 11.83
C ALA A 34 9.84 4.45 10.71
N TYR A 35 8.55 4.74 10.58
CA TYR A 35 8.06 5.75 9.64
C TYR A 35 8.32 7.18 10.12
N GLU A 36 8.26 7.44 11.42
CA GLU A 36 8.55 8.76 12.00
C GLU A 36 10.04 9.12 11.81
N HIS A 37 10.95 8.19 12.09
CA HIS A 37 12.40 8.41 11.93
C HIS A 37 12.90 8.37 10.48
N ALA A 38 12.11 7.85 9.54
CA ALA A 38 12.45 7.81 8.11
C ALA A 38 12.25 9.15 7.38
N SER A 39 11.66 10.16 8.03
CA SER A 39 11.25 11.37 7.34
C SER A 39 12.44 12.34 7.14
N GLU A 40 12.96 13.01 8.15
CA GLU A 40 13.92 14.11 7.93
C GLU A 40 15.38 13.68 8.18
N GLN A 41 15.62 12.95 9.26
CA GLN A 41 16.95 12.60 9.75
C GLN A 41 17.36 11.15 9.47
N ALA A 42 16.69 10.49 8.53
CA ALA A 42 16.99 9.11 8.18
C ALA A 42 18.50 8.93 7.94
N VAL A 43 19.07 7.83 8.46
CA VAL A 43 20.52 7.54 8.39
C VAL A 43 21.04 7.66 6.95
N PHE A 44 20.24 7.24 5.97
CA PHE A 44 20.56 7.36 4.55
C PHE A 44 20.71 8.81 4.06
N HIS A 45 19.90 9.75 4.55
CA HIS A 45 20.05 11.17 4.22
C HIS A 45 21.34 11.73 4.81
N ARG A 46 21.69 11.37 6.05
CA ARG A 46 22.93 11.82 6.69
C ARG A 46 24.17 11.36 5.93
N ILE A 47 24.21 10.09 5.52
CA ILE A 47 25.33 9.55 4.73
C ILE A 47 25.43 10.27 3.38
N SER A 48 24.30 10.40 2.67
CA SER A 48 24.29 11.08 1.36
C SER A 48 24.66 12.57 1.44
N ASP A 49 24.28 13.23 2.53
CA ASP A 49 24.62 14.61 2.81
C ASP A 49 26.08 14.78 3.22
N TRP A 50 26.65 13.82 3.96
CA TRP A 50 28.09 13.78 4.23
C TRP A 50 28.89 13.71 2.94
N PHE A 51 28.58 12.76 2.04
CA PHE A 51 29.23 12.69 0.72
C PHE A 51 29.09 13.98 -0.10
N ALA A 52 27.95 14.67 -0.01
CA ALA A 52 27.73 15.92 -0.73
C ALA A 52 28.48 17.13 -0.12
N THR A 53 28.94 17.01 1.13
CA THR A 53 29.56 18.10 1.90
C THR A 53 31.04 17.87 2.21
N THR A 54 31.58 16.67 1.98
CA THR A 54 33.01 16.37 2.13
C THR A 54 33.86 17.28 1.24
N GLY A 55 34.88 17.92 1.82
CA GLY A 55 35.83 18.78 1.10
C GLY A 55 35.34 20.21 0.78
N LYS A 56 34.13 20.60 1.20
CA LYS A 56 33.56 21.94 0.92
C LYS A 56 33.73 22.93 2.07
N SER A 57 33.60 24.22 1.79
CA SER A 57 33.60 25.27 2.82
C SER A 57 32.31 25.22 3.68
N PRO A 58 32.33 25.71 4.92
CA PRO A 58 31.15 25.67 5.81
C PRO A 58 29.90 26.33 5.19
N GLU A 59 30.10 27.43 4.46
CA GLU A 59 29.03 28.17 3.78
C GLU A 59 28.40 27.36 2.63
N GLU A 60 29.24 26.72 1.81
CA GLU A 60 28.76 25.85 0.74
C GLU A 60 28.03 24.62 1.28
N LYS A 61 28.51 24.04 2.40
CA LYS A 61 27.82 22.93 3.05
C LYS A 61 26.42 23.33 3.48
N ALA A 62 26.26 24.49 4.11
CA ALA A 62 24.96 24.97 4.55
C ALA A 62 24.00 25.14 3.36
N LYS A 63 24.48 25.74 2.26
CA LYS A 63 23.69 25.92 1.03
C LYS A 63 23.27 24.58 0.42
N ILE A 64 24.19 23.63 0.29
CA ILE A 64 23.91 22.29 -0.27
C ILE A 64 22.89 21.54 0.59
N LEU A 65 23.01 21.61 1.91
CA LEU A 65 22.06 20.98 2.82
C LEU A 65 20.67 21.59 2.70
N GLN A 66 20.57 22.92 2.62
CA GLN A 66 19.29 23.61 2.45
C GLN A 66 18.62 23.24 1.11
N GLU A 67 19.36 23.30 0.00
CA GLU A 67 18.84 22.92 -1.32
C GLU A 67 18.35 21.47 -1.35
N ARG A 68 19.12 20.55 -0.75
CA ARG A 68 18.75 19.12 -0.71
C ARG A 68 17.52 18.89 0.17
N LYS A 69 17.39 19.59 1.31
CA LYS A 69 16.17 19.56 2.14
C LYS A 69 14.96 20.07 1.37
N ALA A 70 15.07 21.21 0.69
CA ALA A 70 13.99 21.77 -0.12
C ALA A 70 13.56 20.80 -1.23
N LYS A 71 14.51 20.20 -1.97
CA LYS A 71 14.24 19.20 -3.00
C LYS A 71 13.49 17.98 -2.44
N ARG A 72 13.85 17.50 -1.25
CA ARG A 72 13.14 16.38 -0.59
C ARG A 72 11.71 16.76 -0.20
N ALA A 73 11.52 17.95 0.36
CA ALA A 73 10.19 18.44 0.75
C ALA A 73 9.25 18.49 -0.45
N VAL A 74 9.69 19.07 -1.57
CA VAL A 74 8.94 19.11 -2.83
C VAL A 74 8.59 17.71 -3.32
N LYS A 75 9.57 16.79 -3.33
CA LYS A 75 9.35 15.41 -3.78
C LYS A 75 8.34 14.65 -2.90
N ARG A 76 8.31 14.93 -1.59
CA ARG A 76 7.30 14.35 -0.68
C ARG A 76 5.92 14.91 -0.95
N ALA A 77 5.79 16.22 -1.06
CA ALA A 77 4.52 16.87 -1.40
C ALA A 77 3.95 16.31 -2.72
N GLN A 78 4.78 16.20 -3.76
CA GLN A 78 4.37 15.57 -5.03
C GLN A 78 3.94 14.11 -4.85
N LYS A 79 4.64 13.32 -4.03
CA LYS A 79 4.30 11.92 -3.77
C LYS A 79 2.98 11.80 -3.02
N GLU A 80 2.69 12.70 -2.10
CA GLU A 80 1.42 12.74 -1.35
C GLU A 80 0.25 13.12 -2.26
N ILE A 81 0.42 14.15 -3.10
CA ILE A 81 -0.56 14.51 -4.13
C ILE A 81 -0.81 13.34 -5.08
N ARG A 82 0.24 12.65 -5.55
CA ARG A 82 0.07 11.48 -6.42
C ARG A 82 -0.63 10.33 -5.71
N LYS A 83 -0.34 10.11 -4.43
CA LYS A 83 -1.02 9.07 -3.62
C LYS A 83 -2.49 9.41 -3.42
N SER A 84 -2.84 10.67 -3.15
CA SER A 84 -4.24 11.09 -2.99
C SER A 84 -4.99 10.98 -4.31
N GLN A 85 -4.41 11.40 -5.43
CA GLN A 85 -5.00 11.22 -6.77
C GLN A 85 -5.29 9.74 -7.07
N LYS A 86 -4.32 8.85 -6.85
CA LYS A 86 -4.53 7.40 -7.05
C LYS A 86 -5.61 6.81 -6.14
N LYS A 87 -5.75 7.30 -4.90
CA LYS A 87 -6.83 6.86 -4.01
C LYS A 87 -8.18 7.33 -4.54
N MET A 88 -8.28 8.57 -5.00
CA MET A 88 -9.50 9.11 -5.59
C MET A 88 -9.92 8.37 -6.86
N GLU A 89 -8.95 8.02 -7.72
CA GLU A 89 -9.18 7.23 -8.93
C GLU A 89 -9.74 5.84 -8.60
N LYS A 90 -9.12 5.11 -7.67
CA LYS A 90 -9.63 3.81 -7.21
C LYS A 90 -11.03 3.90 -6.62
N ILE A 91 -11.33 4.95 -5.85
CA ILE A 91 -12.68 5.15 -5.30
C ILE A 91 -13.69 5.41 -6.43
N LYS A 92 -13.30 6.14 -7.48
CA LYS A 92 -14.17 6.36 -8.64
C LYS A 92 -14.42 5.06 -9.41
N GLU A 93 -13.38 4.26 -9.64
CA GLU A 93 -13.49 2.94 -10.29
C GLU A 93 -14.42 2.02 -9.49
N GLN A 94 -14.21 1.89 -8.18
CA GLN A 94 -15.07 1.06 -7.31
C GLN A 94 -16.54 1.52 -7.34
N LYS A 95 -16.79 2.83 -7.29
CA LYS A 95 -18.16 3.36 -7.41
C LYS A 95 -18.78 3.09 -8.78
N GLN A 96 -18.00 3.16 -9.85
CA GLN A 96 -18.46 2.83 -11.20
C GLN A 96 -18.79 1.35 -11.32
N GLU A 97 -17.91 0.46 -10.85
CA GLU A 97 -18.14 -0.98 -10.81
C GLU A 97 -19.39 -1.33 -9.99
N GLU A 98 -19.53 -0.77 -8.80
CA GLU A 98 -20.70 -0.98 -7.93
C GLU A 98 -21.99 -0.52 -8.63
N SER A 99 -21.98 0.65 -9.28
CA SER A 99 -23.13 1.14 -10.04
C SER A 99 -23.47 0.26 -11.25
N ALA A 100 -22.46 -0.32 -11.91
CA ALA A 100 -22.64 -1.23 -13.03
C ALA A 100 -23.25 -2.55 -12.56
N VAL A 101 -22.79 -3.08 -11.42
CA VAL A 101 -23.34 -4.29 -10.79
C VAL A 101 -24.80 -4.09 -10.38
N ILE A 102 -25.13 -2.93 -9.78
CA ILE A 102 -26.52 -2.59 -9.42
C ILE A 102 -27.40 -2.58 -10.67
N ARG A 103 -26.99 -1.88 -11.73
CA ARG A 103 -27.74 -1.84 -13.01
C ARG A 103 -27.91 -3.22 -13.63
N GLN A 104 -26.90 -4.08 -13.57
CA GLN A 104 -27.01 -5.47 -14.06
C GLN A 104 -28.01 -6.28 -13.24
N ARG A 105 -28.00 -6.14 -11.91
CA ARG A 105 -28.91 -6.85 -11.01
C ARG A 105 -30.37 -6.42 -11.23
N GLU A 106 -30.61 -5.14 -11.47
CA GLU A 106 -31.93 -4.62 -11.81
C GLU A 106 -32.45 -5.21 -13.13
N ARG A 107 -31.63 -5.17 -14.19
CA ARG A 107 -31.97 -5.80 -15.48
C ARG A 107 -32.27 -7.30 -15.35
N GLN A 108 -31.54 -8.01 -14.50
CA GLN A 108 -31.81 -9.43 -14.24
C GLN A 108 -33.16 -9.64 -13.52
N ARG A 109 -33.47 -8.80 -12.51
CA ARG A 109 -34.76 -8.85 -11.80
C ARG A 109 -35.93 -8.55 -12.73
N GLU A 110 -35.80 -7.56 -13.62
CA GLU A 110 -36.83 -7.26 -14.63
C GLU A 110 -37.06 -8.43 -15.58
N ARG A 111 -36.00 -9.04 -16.11
CA ARG A 111 -36.11 -10.25 -16.96
C ARG A 111 -36.80 -11.40 -16.24
N GLN A 112 -36.54 -11.59 -14.95
CA GLN A 112 -37.21 -12.61 -14.14
C GLN A 112 -38.71 -12.32 -13.97
N ARG A 113 -39.07 -11.05 -13.68
CA ARG A 113 -40.49 -10.61 -13.59
C ARG A 113 -41.23 -10.83 -14.90
N GLN A 114 -40.65 -10.41 -16.02
CA GLN A 114 -41.23 -10.63 -17.35
C GLN A 114 -41.44 -12.12 -17.66
N LYS A 115 -40.47 -12.98 -17.35
CA LYS A 115 -40.62 -14.44 -17.51
C LYS A 115 -41.73 -15.00 -16.63
N GLN A 116 -41.88 -14.53 -15.40
CA GLN A 116 -42.96 -14.96 -14.50
C GLN A 116 -44.33 -14.52 -15.01
N GLU A 117 -44.47 -13.27 -15.46
CA GLU A 117 -45.70 -12.75 -16.06
C GLU A 117 -46.10 -13.53 -17.33
N GLN A 118 -45.14 -13.83 -18.21
CA GLN A 118 -45.39 -14.65 -19.40
C GLN A 118 -45.88 -16.06 -19.03
N ARG A 119 -45.28 -16.69 -18.02
CA ARG A 119 -45.72 -18.00 -17.50
C ARG A 119 -47.14 -17.94 -16.94
N GLN A 120 -47.48 -16.88 -16.19
CA GLN A 120 -48.83 -16.70 -15.67
C GLN A 120 -49.85 -16.51 -16.79
N LYS A 121 -49.55 -15.66 -17.78
CA LYS A 121 -50.39 -15.46 -18.98
C LYS A 121 -50.58 -16.76 -19.78
N HIS A 122 -49.55 -17.58 -19.91
CA HIS A 122 -49.66 -18.88 -20.57
C HIS A 122 -50.57 -19.84 -19.78
N LYS A 123 -50.40 -19.91 -18.45
CA LYS A 123 -51.25 -20.73 -17.57
C LYS A 123 -52.71 -20.33 -17.64
N THR A 124 -53.03 -19.02 -17.62
CA THR A 124 -54.42 -18.54 -17.71
C THR A 124 -55.03 -18.84 -19.07
N LYS A 125 -54.31 -18.62 -20.17
CA LYS A 125 -54.75 -18.99 -21.53
C LYS A 125 -55.03 -20.50 -21.65
N THR A 126 -54.15 -21.34 -21.11
CA THR A 126 -54.33 -22.81 -21.12
C THR A 126 -55.58 -23.22 -20.33
N ARG A 127 -55.82 -22.62 -19.16
CA ARG A 127 -57.03 -22.86 -18.36
C ARG A 127 -58.31 -22.45 -19.09
N GLN A 128 -58.32 -21.30 -19.78
CA GLN A 128 -59.47 -20.85 -20.57
C GLN A 128 -59.77 -21.81 -21.74
N ARG A 129 -58.73 -22.31 -22.43
CA ARG A 129 -58.88 -23.28 -23.53
C ARG A 129 -59.45 -24.62 -23.07
N ASN A 130 -59.05 -25.10 -21.88
CA ASN A 130 -59.59 -26.34 -21.32
C ASN A 130 -61.02 -26.20 -20.78
N ARG A 131 -61.51 -24.96 -20.53
CA ARG A 131 -62.89 -24.71 -20.05
C ARG A 131 -63.91 -24.60 -21.19
N THR A 132 -63.43 -24.40 -22.43
CA THR A 132 -64.25 -24.22 -23.64
C THR A 132 -64.36 -25.49 -24.49
N ARG A 133 -63.70 -26.57 -24.07
CA ARG A 133 -63.86 -27.93 -24.60
C ARG A 133 -64.65 -28.75 -23.60
#